data_AF-A0A1G0NE83-F1
#
_entry.id   AF-A0A1G0NE83-F1
#
_cell.length_a   1.000
_cell.length_b   1.000
_cell.length_c   1.000
_cell.angle_alpha   90.00
_cell.angle_beta   90.00
_cell.angle_gamma   90.00
#
_symmetry.space_group_name_H-M   'P 1'
#
loop_
_entity.id
_entity.type
_entity.pdbx_description
1 polymer ?
#
loop_
_entity_poly.entity_id
_entity_poly.type
_entity_poly.pdbx_seq_one_letter_code
_entity_poly.pdbx_strand_id
1 'polypeptide(L)'
;MTQADLAAAVGIAKKSQTNYELGHTVPGIDYVMHLHALGFDVEFLLTGEVGWSRGSEEARLLKAFQCAGPELRSALLAIADASLAVNESSGGPQRQRARSRAPRQ
;
A
#
# COMPACT_ATOMS: atom_id res chain seq x y z
N MET A 1 -4.37 20.68 3.00
CA MET A 1 -5.82 20.40 3.05
C MET A 1 -6.38 21.00 4.32
N THR A 2 -7.44 21.80 4.24
CA THR A 2 -8.16 22.29 5.42
C THR A 2 -9.27 21.31 5.85
N GLN A 3 -9.85 21.53 7.02
CA GLN A 3 -11.00 20.76 7.51
C GLN A 3 -12.21 20.83 6.57
N ALA A 4 -12.44 22.01 5.97
CA ALA A 4 -13.53 22.20 5.01
C ALA A 4 -13.25 21.44 3.70
N ASP A 5 -11.99 21.47 3.23
CA ASP A 5 -11.59 20.76 2.02
C ASP A 5 -11.71 19.24 2.20
N LEU A 6 -11.30 18.72 3.36
CA LEU A 6 -11.42 17.29 3.68
C LEU A 6 -12.89 16.86 3.73
N ALA A 7 -13.73 17.63 4.43
CA ALA A 7 -15.16 17.36 4.52
C ALA A 7 -15.81 17.32 3.13
N ALA A 8 -15.47 18.28 2.27
CA ALA A 8 -15.93 18.31 0.89
C ALA A 8 -15.43 17.10 0.07
N ALA A 9 -14.17 16.72 0.24
CA ALA A 9 -13.56 15.59 -0.47
C ALA A 9 -14.20 14.23 -0.10
N VAL A 10 -14.66 14.07 1.13
CA VAL A 10 -15.36 12.84 1.60
C VAL A 10 -16.89 12.96 1.60
N GLY A 11 -17.44 14.06 1.05
CA GLY A 11 -18.88 14.23 0.87
C GLY A 11 -19.69 14.47 2.15
N ILE A 12 -19.09 15.04 3.20
CA ILE A 12 -19.77 15.37 4.46
C ILE A 12 -19.80 16.89 4.72
N ALA A 13 -20.64 17.32 5.66
CA ALA A 13 -20.62 18.69 6.14
C ALA A 13 -19.38 18.95 7.00
N LYS A 14 -18.79 20.16 6.91
CA LYS A 14 -17.70 20.62 7.78
C LYS A 14 -18.00 20.40 9.27
N LYS A 15 -19.25 20.60 9.69
CA LYS A 15 -19.67 20.38 11.08
C LYS A 15 -19.49 18.92 11.51
N SER A 16 -19.78 17.96 10.63
CA SER A 16 -19.57 16.53 10.91
C SER A 16 -18.08 16.24 11.13
N GLN A 17 -17.21 16.80 10.27
CA GLN A 17 -15.77 16.70 10.43
C GLN A 17 -15.30 17.26 11.79
N THR A 18 -15.83 18.43 12.19
CA THR A 18 -15.52 19.02 13.51
C THR A 18 -15.99 18.15 14.66
N ASN A 19 -17.17 17.54 14.56
CA ASN A 19 -17.66 16.63 15.59
C ASN A 19 -16.78 15.38 15.72
N TYR A 20 -16.23 14.88 14.62
CA TYR A 20 -15.30 13.74 14.64
C TYR A 20 -13.98 14.11 15.32
N GLU A 21 -13.38 15.24 14.95
CA GLU A 21 -12.11 15.69 15.51
C GLU A 21 -12.19 16.05 17.01
N LEU A 22 -13.37 16.52 17.47
CA LEU A 22 -13.63 16.78 18.89
C LEU A 22 -14.08 15.53 19.67
N GLY A 23 -14.28 14.38 19.00
CA GLY A 23 -14.75 13.16 19.63
C GLY A 23 -16.22 13.18 20.05
N HIS A 24 -17.01 14.17 19.61
CA HIS A 24 -18.44 14.25 19.88
C HIS A 24 -19.25 13.17 19.15
N THR A 25 -18.72 12.65 18.05
CA THR A 25 -19.36 11.60 17.25
C THR A 25 -18.27 10.72 16.66
N VAL A 26 -18.53 9.41 16.59
CA VAL A 26 -17.63 8.47 15.93
C VAL A 26 -17.96 8.43 14.44
N PRO A 27 -16.97 8.55 13.54
CA PRO A 27 -17.21 8.44 12.09
C PRO A 27 -17.68 7.02 11.72
N GLY A 28 -18.57 6.92 10.74
CA GLY A 28 -19.01 5.64 10.19
C GLY A 28 -17.96 5.01 9.26
N ILE A 29 -18.16 3.73 8.94
CA ILE A 29 -17.24 2.99 8.05
C ILE A 29 -17.13 3.64 6.66
N ASP A 30 -18.21 4.21 6.14
CA ASP A 30 -18.20 4.89 4.84
C ASP A 30 -17.23 6.07 4.83
N TYR A 31 -17.18 6.87 5.89
CA TYR A 31 -16.22 7.98 6.01
C TYR A 31 -14.78 7.47 5.96
N VAL A 32 -14.48 6.39 6.68
CA VAL A 32 -13.15 5.77 6.71
C VAL A 32 -12.76 5.22 5.33
N MET A 33 -13.70 4.61 4.60
CA MET A 33 -13.47 4.13 3.23
C MET A 33 -13.16 5.28 2.26
N HIS A 34 -13.82 6.42 2.39
CA HIS A 34 -13.50 7.61 1.58
C HIS A 34 -12.10 8.16 1.91
N LEU A 35 -11.70 8.17 3.19
CA LEU A 35 -10.34 8.57 3.57
C LEU A 35 -9.29 7.65 2.96
N HIS A 36 -9.50 6.33 2.96
CA HIS A 36 -8.61 5.39 2.28
C HIS A 36 -8.48 5.71 0.78
N ALA A 37 -9.59 6.00 0.10
CA ALA A 37 -9.58 6.38 -1.31
C ALA A 37 -8.82 7.69 -1.59
N LEU A 38 -8.74 8.59 -0.60
CA LEU A 38 -7.92 9.81 -0.65
C LEU A 38 -6.45 9.58 -0.28
N GLY A 39 -6.05 8.34 0.02
CA GLY A 39 -4.68 7.95 0.34
C GLY A 39 -4.29 8.11 1.81
N PHE A 40 -5.26 8.26 2.72
CA PHE A 40 -4.97 8.24 4.15
C PHE A 40 -4.65 6.82 4.64
N ASP A 41 -3.73 6.72 5.59
CA ASP A 41 -3.45 5.49 6.33
C ASP A 41 -4.58 5.20 7.33
N VAL A 42 -5.52 4.35 6.91
CA VAL A 42 -6.66 3.96 7.75
C VAL A 42 -6.24 3.09 8.93
N GLU A 43 -5.16 2.32 8.80
CA GLU A 43 -4.64 1.51 9.92
C GLU A 43 -4.18 2.43 11.04
N PHE A 44 -3.42 3.48 10.71
CA PHE A 44 -3.04 4.53 11.65
C PHE A 44 -4.25 5.24 12.26
N LEU A 45 -5.24 5.60 11.45
CA LEU A 45 -6.44 6.28 11.95
C LEU A 45 -7.24 5.45 12.95
N LEU A 46 -7.28 4.12 12.78
CA LEU A 46 -8.06 3.23 13.64
C LEU A 46 -7.29 2.75 14.87
N THR A 47 -5.99 2.56 14.74
CA THR A 47 -5.18 1.88 15.77
C THR A 47 -4.18 2.80 16.46
N GLY A 48 -3.86 3.95 15.85
CA GLY A 48 -2.73 4.79 16.26
C GLY A 48 -1.38 4.24 15.82
N GLU A 49 -1.34 3.04 15.24
CA GLU A 49 -0.14 2.40 14.71
C GLU A 49 -0.08 2.64 13.21
N VAL A 50 1.04 3.15 12.72
CA VAL A 50 1.24 3.23 11.27
C VAL A 50 1.22 1.79 10.76
N GLY A 51 0.54 1.50 9.65
CA GLY A 51 0.37 0.13 9.12
C GLY A 51 1.65 -0.57 8.64
N TRP A 52 2.79 -0.03 9.09
CA TRP A 52 4.15 -0.42 8.81
C TRP A 52 4.74 -1.14 10.02
N SER A 53 3.88 -1.70 10.89
CA SER A 53 4.19 -2.83 11.74
C SER A 53 4.43 -4.10 10.88
N ARG A 54 5.37 -4.01 9.95
CA ARG A 54 6.18 -5.13 9.50
C ARG A 54 7.54 -4.92 10.17
N GLY A 55 8.05 -5.98 10.77
CA GLY A 55 9.13 -5.97 11.77
C GLY A 55 10.28 -5.02 11.47
N SER A 56 11.02 -4.67 12.53
CA SER A 56 12.09 -3.66 12.58
C SER A 56 13.07 -3.57 11.38
N GLU A 57 13.16 -4.57 10.50
CA GLU A 57 14.03 -4.59 9.34
C GLU A 57 13.49 -3.82 8.12
N GLU A 58 12.22 -3.97 7.75
CA GLU A 58 11.60 -3.23 6.63
C GLU A 58 11.56 -1.72 6.92
N ALA A 59 11.20 -1.36 8.16
CA ALA A 59 11.22 0.03 8.61
C ALA A 59 12.64 0.62 8.57
N ARG A 60 13.65 -0.17 8.98
CA ARG A 60 15.06 0.23 8.91
C ARG A 60 15.53 0.40 7.48
N LEU A 61 15.12 -0.49 6.56
CA LEU A 61 15.45 -0.41 5.14
C LEU A 61 14.86 0.86 4.51
N LEU A 62 13.59 1.17 4.78
CA LEU A 62 12.93 2.37 4.28
C LEU A 62 13.57 3.64 4.84
N LYS A 63 13.91 3.66 6.13
CA LYS A 63 14.62 4.79 6.73
C LYS A 63 16.01 4.97 6.12
N ALA A 64 16.75 3.88 5.92
CA ALA A 64 18.06 3.90 5.29
C ALA A 64 17.97 4.43 3.86
N PHE A 65 16.98 3.99 3.08
CA PHE A 65 16.73 4.49 1.73
C PHE A 65 16.41 5.99 1.72
N GLN A 66 15.57 6.46 2.63
CA GLN A 66 15.22 7.89 2.73
C GLN A 66 16.41 8.77 3.12
N CYS A 67 17.31 8.29 3.98
CA CYS A 67 18.51 9.03 4.39
C CYS A 67 19.69 8.88 3.41
N ALA A 68 19.64 7.92 2.48
CA ALA A 68 20.69 7.67 1.51
C ALA A 68 20.78 8.76 0.44
N GLY A 69 22.01 9.06 0.01
CA GLY A 69 22.30 9.89 -1.17
C GLY A 69 21.91 9.18 -2.48
N PRO A 70 21.89 9.91 -3.60
CA PRO A 70 21.39 9.41 -4.90
C PRO A 70 22.05 8.11 -5.37
N GLU A 71 23.37 7.98 -5.19
CA GLU A 71 24.17 6.84 -5.63
C GLU A 71 23.78 5.58 -4.85
N LEU A 72 23.64 5.71 -3.53
CA LEU A 72 23.28 4.59 -2.66
C LEU A 72 21.82 4.16 -2.86
N ARG A 73 20.90 5.09 -3.13
CA ARG A 73 19.53 4.76 -3.52
C ARG A 73 19.47 3.96 -4.81
N SER A 74 20.24 4.39 -5.82
CA SER A 74 20.31 3.67 -7.10
C SER A 74 20.85 2.26 -6.93
N ALA A 75 21.87 2.07 -6.08
CA ALA A 75 22.40 0.75 -5.77
C ALA A 75 21.39 -0.15 -5.04
N LEU A 76 20.67 0.39 -4.04
CA LEU A 76 19.64 -0.35 -3.32
C LEU A 76 18.50 -0.82 -4.24
N LEU A 77 18.05 0.05 -5.15
CA LEU A 77 17.03 -0.31 -6.14
C LEU A 77 17.54 -1.40 -7.11
N ALA A 78 18.77 -1.28 -7.60
CA ALA A 78 19.34 -2.29 -8.49
C ALA A 78 19.42 -3.68 -7.85
N ILE A 79 19.73 -3.76 -6.55
CA ILE A 79 19.74 -5.03 -5.80
C ILE A 79 18.32 -5.59 -5.68
N ALA A 80 17.34 -4.74 -5.37
CA ALA A 80 15.94 -5.15 -5.27
C ALA A 80 15.41 -5.67 -6.63
N ASP A 81 15.69 -4.97 -7.72
CA ASP A 81 15.28 -5.35 -9.08
C ASP A 81 15.90 -6.70 -9.50
N ALA A 82 17.19 -6.91 -9.20
CA ALA A 82 17.85 -8.18 -9.47
C ALA A 82 17.21 -9.34 -8.69
N SER A 83 16.83 -9.12 -7.43
CA SER A 83 16.16 -10.12 -6.60
C SER A 83 14.76 -10.48 -7.14
N LEU A 84 14.02 -9.48 -7.62
CA LEU A 84 12.70 -9.68 -8.23
C LEU A 84 12.80 -10.47 -9.54
N ALA A 85 13.76 -10.15 -10.41
CA ALA A 85 13.99 -10.88 -11.66
C ALA A 85 14.36 -12.37 -11.43
N VAL A 86 15.15 -12.66 -10.38
CA VAL A 86 15.48 -14.05 -10.01
C VAL A 86 14.23 -14.82 -9.59
N ASN A 87 13.34 -14.21 -8.81
CA ASN A 87 12.09 -14.84 -8.39
C ASN A 87 11.13 -15.09 -9.56
N GLU A 88 11.08 -14.20 -10.55
CA GLU A 88 10.29 -14.41 -11.78
C GLU A 88 10.84 -15.53 -12.65
N SER A 89 12.17 -15.64 -12.75
CA SER A 89 12.83 -16.71 -13.52
C SER A 89 12.74 -18.10 -12.88
N SER A 90 12.50 -18.16 -11.57
CA SER A 90 12.34 -19.42 -10.82
C SER A 90 10.93 -20.04 -10.97
N GLY A 91 9.99 -19.32 -11.59
CA GLY A 91 8.69 -19.83 -12.05
C GLY A 91 8.78 -20.57 -13.40
N GLY A 92 9.55 -21.66 -13.46
CA GLY A 92 9.79 -22.42 -14.69
C GLY A 92 8.52 -23.00 -15.37
N PRO A 93 8.57 -23.27 -16.69
CA PRO A 93 7.40 -23.43 -17.56
C PRO A 93 6.56 -24.68 -17.25
N GLN A 94 5.27 -24.47 -17.02
CA GLN A 94 4.27 -25.52 -16.83
C GLN A 94 4.04 -26.30 -18.14
N ARG A 95 4.78 -27.42 -18.26
CA ARG A 95 4.55 -28.60 -19.13
C ARG A 95 3.52 -28.40 -20.25
N GLN A 96 3.99 -28.16 -21.47
CA GLN A 96 3.22 -28.50 -22.68
C GLN A 96 2.90 -30.00 -22.65
N ARG A 97 1.65 -30.33 -22.32
CA ARG A 97 1.10 -31.66 -22.56
C ARG A 97 1.02 -31.84 -24.07
N ALA A 98 1.98 -32.55 -24.64
CA ALA A 98 1.83 -33.19 -25.93
C ALA A 98 0.64 -34.17 -25.84
N ARG A 99 -0.56 -33.69 -26.20
CA ARG A 99 -1.66 -34.57 -26.57
C ARG A 99 -1.41 -34.98 -28.01
N SER A 100 -0.69 -36.09 -28.18
CA SER A 100 -0.69 -36.87 -29.42
C SER A 100 -2.13 -37.29 -29.72
N ARG A 101 -2.80 -36.56 -30.61
CA ARG A 101 -4.08 -36.95 -31.18
C ARG A 101 -3.77 -37.92 -32.33
N ALA A 102 -4.04 -39.20 -32.11
CA ALA A 102 -4.00 -40.22 -33.15
C ALA A 102 -5.04 -39.91 -34.26
N PRO A 103 -4.75 -40.17 -35.54
CA PRO A 103 -5.76 -40.09 -36.59
C PRO A 103 -6.61 -41.37 -36.58
N ARG A 104 -7.94 -41.22 -36.54
CA ARG A 104 -8.85 -42.31 -36.91
C ARG A 104 -8.87 -42.39 -38.44
N GLN A 105 -8.47 -43.54 -38.97
CA GLN A 105 -8.98 -44.03 -40.26
C GLN A 105 -10.25 -44.85 -39.98
#